data_AF-A0A7S3MXZ6-F1
#
_entry.id   AF-A0A7S3MXZ6-F1
#
_cell.length_a   1.000
_cell.length_b   1.000
_cell.length_c   1.000
_cell.angle_alpha   90.00
_cell.angle_beta   90.00
_cell.angle_gamma   90.00
#
_symmetry.space_group_name_H-M   'P 1'
#
loop_
_entity.id
_entity.type
_entity.pdbx_description
1 polymer ?
#
loop_
_entity_poly.entity_id
_entity_poly.type
_entity_poly.pdbx_seq_one_letter_code
_entity_poly.pdbx_strand_id
1 'polypeptide(L)'
;MIEEEEDAELDMNAYNDETVGLVKTLLRVQSNIVNIPGGTEHFDIYLAKEIYPALVPGLEELSREIDRLVNSEEGEIDDSIKQRFNPCIFLAEYLMRNNPNHGAKLQYSQTFREYARIEKIRRFFQMKKQKIYKHFCIQPYQANFTKRHIKDYVQALDGFLQMDGKLIANFKYEPHYEEVGMEENVQFEDLYEVLTKWAANPDQLTLSFEDFAAAEDRQKPEDAFKKLVL
;
A
#
# COMPACT_ATOMS: atom_id res chain seq x y z
N MET A 1 -25.07 28.70 4.50
CA MET A 1 -24.81 27.81 5.66
C MET A 1 -24.95 26.34 5.32
N ILE A 2 -26.00 25.85 4.63
CA ILE A 2 -26.05 24.45 4.16
C ILE A 2 -25.27 24.26 2.84
N GLU A 3 -25.34 25.21 1.91
CA GLU A 3 -24.60 25.15 0.63
C GLU A 3 -23.06 25.27 0.79
N GLU A 4 -22.57 25.98 1.80
CA GLU A 4 -21.12 26.12 2.04
C GLU A 4 -20.48 24.86 2.66
N GLU A 5 -21.26 24.03 3.35
CA GLU A 5 -20.78 22.74 3.89
C GLU A 5 -20.72 21.67 2.79
N GLU A 6 -21.71 21.62 1.88
CA GLU A 6 -21.71 20.70 0.73
C GLU A 6 -20.58 20.99 -0.27
N ASP A 7 -20.30 22.27 -0.55
CA ASP A 7 -19.20 22.65 -1.46
C ASP A 7 -17.83 22.32 -0.86
N ALA A 8 -17.64 22.50 0.47
CA ALA A 8 -16.40 22.12 1.14
C ALA A 8 -16.20 20.59 1.22
N GLU A 9 -17.28 19.83 1.34
CA GLU A 9 -17.23 18.36 1.36
C GLU A 9 -16.90 17.77 -0.02
N LEU A 10 -17.45 18.36 -1.08
CA LEU A 10 -17.15 17.98 -2.46
C LEU A 10 -15.69 18.30 -2.84
N ASP A 11 -15.18 19.47 -2.43
CA ASP A 11 -13.80 19.88 -2.72
C ASP A 11 -12.79 19.03 -1.94
N MET A 12 -13.08 18.70 -0.68
CA MET A 12 -12.28 17.76 0.14
C MET A 12 -12.26 16.34 -0.45
N ASN A 13 -13.38 15.87 -1.02
CA ASN A 13 -13.46 14.54 -1.65
C ASN A 13 -12.71 14.48 -2.98
N ALA A 14 -12.76 15.54 -3.79
CA ALA A 14 -11.97 15.67 -5.01
C ALA A 14 -10.47 15.72 -4.71
N TYR A 15 -10.06 16.49 -3.70
CA TYR A 15 -8.67 16.57 -3.25
C TYR A 15 -8.16 15.23 -2.71
N ASN A 16 -9.00 14.48 -2.00
CA ASN A 16 -8.67 13.14 -1.53
C ASN A 16 -8.48 12.16 -2.70
N ASP A 17 -9.27 12.24 -3.77
CA ASP A 17 -9.12 11.34 -4.93
C ASP A 17 -7.86 11.67 -5.75
N GLU A 18 -7.55 12.96 -5.95
CA GLU A 18 -6.29 13.39 -6.59
C GLU A 18 -5.06 12.99 -5.77
N THR A 19 -5.09 13.19 -4.46
CA THR A 19 -4.01 12.80 -3.52
C THR A 19 -3.81 11.28 -3.54
N VAL A 20 -4.91 10.53 -3.52
CA VAL A 20 -4.90 9.07 -3.64
C VAL A 20 -4.32 8.63 -4.99
N GLY A 21 -4.67 9.31 -6.08
CA GLY A 21 -4.13 9.10 -7.42
C GLY A 21 -2.62 9.30 -7.48
N LEU A 22 -2.11 10.36 -6.85
CA LEU A 22 -0.68 10.66 -6.75
C LEU A 22 0.07 9.56 -5.99
N VAL A 23 -0.41 9.18 -4.81
CA VAL A 23 0.20 8.12 -3.98
C VAL A 23 0.25 6.79 -4.72
N LYS A 24 -0.85 6.40 -5.37
CA LYS A 24 -0.92 5.19 -6.21
C LYS A 24 0.10 5.23 -7.35
N THR A 25 0.25 6.39 -8.00
CA THR A 25 1.19 6.56 -9.10
C THR A 25 2.64 6.41 -8.62
N LEU A 26 3.02 7.09 -7.53
CA LEU A 26 4.36 7.01 -6.96
C LEU A 26 4.77 5.57 -6.60
N LEU A 27 3.83 4.79 -6.04
CA LEU A 27 4.08 3.40 -5.64
C LEU A 27 4.03 2.39 -6.81
N ARG A 28 3.29 2.69 -7.89
CA ARG A 28 3.14 1.80 -9.05
C ARG A 28 4.20 1.97 -10.13
N VAL A 29 4.79 3.17 -10.26
CA VAL A 29 5.71 3.50 -11.36
C VAL A 29 7.04 2.73 -11.25
N GLN A 30 7.42 2.22 -10.07
CA GLN A 30 8.68 1.51 -9.90
C GLN A 30 8.61 0.07 -10.43
N SER A 31 9.16 -0.15 -11.63
CA SER A 31 9.17 -1.45 -12.31
C SER A 31 10.13 -2.45 -11.65
N ASN A 32 11.15 -1.95 -10.94
CA ASN A 32 12.16 -2.76 -10.26
C ASN A 32 12.02 -2.61 -8.75
N ILE A 33 11.68 -3.70 -8.07
CA ILE A 33 11.68 -3.75 -6.61
C ILE A 33 13.13 -3.72 -6.14
N VAL A 34 13.53 -2.63 -5.48
CA VAL A 34 14.85 -2.47 -4.87
C VAL A 34 14.70 -2.67 -3.37
N ASN A 35 15.48 -3.56 -2.76
CA ASN A 35 15.50 -3.74 -1.31
C ASN A 35 16.45 -2.73 -0.67
N ILE A 36 16.13 -2.29 0.55
CA ILE A 36 17.05 -1.51 1.37
C ILE A 36 18.30 -2.37 1.67
N PRO A 37 19.53 -1.83 1.54
CA PRO A 37 20.74 -2.57 1.90
C PRO A 37 20.68 -3.08 3.34
N GLY A 38 20.85 -4.40 3.53
CA GLY A 38 20.78 -5.03 4.84
C GLY A 38 19.36 -5.22 5.41
N GLY A 39 18.31 -4.87 4.65
CA GLY A 39 16.92 -5.01 5.05
C GLY A 39 16.11 -5.90 4.10
N THR A 40 14.89 -6.21 4.54
CA THR A 40 13.88 -6.94 3.73
C THR A 40 12.77 -6.04 3.20
N GLU A 41 12.79 -4.75 3.56
CA GLU A 41 11.81 -3.78 3.08
C GLU A 41 12.22 -3.23 1.70
N HIS A 42 11.22 -3.02 0.85
CA HIS A 42 11.43 -2.38 -0.44
C HIS A 42 11.66 -0.88 -0.24
N PHE A 43 12.62 -0.32 -0.95
CA PHE A 43 13.07 1.06 -0.81
C PHE A 43 11.94 2.07 -1.02
N ASP A 44 11.06 1.83 -1.97
CA ASP A 44 9.90 2.68 -2.24
C ASP A 44 8.80 2.59 -1.17
N ILE A 45 8.60 1.42 -0.58
CA ILE A 45 7.71 1.25 0.58
C ILE A 45 8.26 2.04 1.77
N TYR A 46 9.58 2.03 1.98
CA TYR A 46 10.22 2.86 2.99
C TYR A 46 10.06 4.36 2.70
N LEU A 47 10.31 4.80 1.47
CA LEU A 47 10.12 6.21 1.09
C LEU A 47 8.67 6.66 1.34
N ALA A 48 7.69 5.83 0.97
CA ALA A 48 6.28 6.13 1.22
C ALA A 48 5.96 6.24 2.70
N LYS A 49 6.53 5.40 3.57
CA LYS A 49 6.23 5.46 5.02
C LYS A 49 6.94 6.59 5.74
N GLU A 50 8.21 6.83 5.40
CA GLU A 50 9.12 7.63 6.22
C GLU A 50 9.43 9.01 5.63
N ILE A 51 9.43 9.16 4.31
CA ILE A 51 9.93 10.37 3.64
C ILE A 51 8.82 11.17 2.96
N TYR A 52 8.02 10.52 2.11
CA TYR A 52 6.96 11.18 1.33
C TYR A 52 5.89 11.91 2.15
N PRO A 53 5.50 11.45 3.37
CA PRO A 53 4.53 12.18 4.18
C PRO A 53 4.95 13.61 4.52
N ALA A 54 6.26 13.88 4.63
CA ALA A 54 6.80 15.21 4.90
C ALA A 54 7.25 15.91 3.62
N LEU A 55 7.81 15.14 2.68
CA LEU A 55 8.38 15.67 1.45
C LEU A 55 7.31 16.21 0.49
N VAL A 56 6.20 15.49 0.29
CA VAL A 56 5.17 15.90 -0.67
C VAL A 56 4.52 17.25 -0.28
N PRO A 57 4.04 17.44 0.97
CA PRO A 57 3.57 18.76 1.40
C PRO A 57 4.64 19.85 1.29
N GLY A 58 5.90 19.52 1.59
CA GLY A 58 7.01 20.46 1.45
C GLY A 58 7.28 20.90 0.01
N LEU A 59 7.11 19.99 -0.95
CA LEU A 59 7.20 20.30 -2.38
C LEU A 59 6.01 21.12 -2.87
N GLU A 60 4.80 20.84 -2.38
CA GLU A 60 3.60 21.64 -2.66
C GLU A 60 3.77 23.08 -2.16
N GLU A 61 4.19 23.25 -0.91
CA GLU A 61 4.45 24.57 -0.32
C GLU A 61 5.60 25.31 -1.01
N LEU A 62 6.66 24.59 -1.38
CA LEU A 62 7.74 25.16 -2.18
C LEU A 62 7.24 25.64 -3.55
N SER A 63 6.39 24.87 -4.22
CA SER A 63 5.80 25.26 -5.51
C SER A 63 4.97 26.52 -5.37
N ARG A 64 4.09 26.59 -4.37
CA ARG A 64 3.27 27.79 -4.08
C ARG A 64 4.13 29.01 -3.80
N GLU A 65 5.22 28.84 -3.06
CA GLU A 65 6.13 29.93 -2.73
C GLU A 65 6.89 30.43 -3.98
N ILE A 66 7.32 29.52 -4.85
CA ILE A 66 7.93 29.90 -6.14
C ILE A 66 6.92 30.67 -6.99
N ASP A 67 5.68 30.17 -7.10
CA ASP A 67 4.64 30.83 -7.89
C ASP A 67 4.32 32.23 -7.34
N ARG A 68 4.29 32.40 -6.01
CA ARG A 68 4.13 33.70 -5.35
C ARG A 68 5.27 34.65 -5.70
N LEU A 69 6.52 34.18 -5.67
CA LEU A 69 7.69 35.01 -5.96
C LEU A 69 7.80 35.39 -7.44
N VAL A 70 7.45 34.46 -8.34
CA VAL A 70 7.55 34.65 -9.79
C VAL A 70 6.40 35.49 -10.36
N ASN A 71 5.17 35.27 -9.89
CA ASN A 71 3.98 35.90 -10.46
C ASN A 71 3.50 37.14 -9.71
N SER A 72 4.16 37.52 -8.60
CA SER A 72 3.87 38.78 -7.90
C SER A 72 4.06 40.00 -8.81
N GLU A 73 3.14 40.96 -8.74
CA GLU A 73 3.23 42.20 -9.50
C GLU A 73 4.45 43.02 -9.06
N GLU A 74 4.92 43.90 -9.95
CA GLU A 74 6.10 44.73 -9.71
C GLU A 74 5.84 45.66 -8.51
N GLY A 75 6.60 45.48 -7.42
CA GLY A 75 6.46 46.22 -6.17
C GLY A 75 5.67 45.54 -5.05
N GLU A 76 5.02 44.39 -5.29
CA GLU A 76 4.33 43.64 -4.23
C GLU A 76 5.29 42.87 -3.31
N ILE A 77 6.38 42.35 -3.88
CA ILE A 77 7.44 41.65 -3.16
C ILE A 77 8.77 42.32 -3.46
N ASP A 78 9.51 42.67 -2.41
CA ASP A 78 10.83 43.26 -2.50
C ASP A 78 11.80 42.35 -3.30
N ASP A 79 12.42 42.89 -4.33
CA ASP A 79 13.35 42.16 -5.21
C ASP A 79 14.54 41.56 -4.46
N SER A 80 14.97 42.17 -3.35
CA SER A 80 16.03 41.62 -2.51
C SER A 80 15.61 40.31 -1.82
N ILE A 81 14.31 40.13 -1.54
CA ILE A 81 13.75 38.88 -1.02
C ILE A 81 13.76 37.82 -2.14
N LYS A 82 13.29 38.18 -3.35
CA LYS A 82 13.31 37.30 -4.52
C LYS A 82 14.73 36.79 -4.81
N GLN A 83 15.72 37.67 -4.78
CA GLN A 83 17.13 37.35 -5.04
C GLN A 83 17.78 36.45 -3.98
N ARG A 84 17.26 36.47 -2.75
CA ARG A 84 17.79 35.67 -1.63
C ARG A 84 17.10 34.32 -1.48
N PHE A 85 15.97 34.11 -2.14
CA PHE A 85 15.23 32.87 -2.03
C PHE A 85 16.06 31.69 -2.55
N ASN A 86 16.12 30.63 -1.74
CA ASN A 86 16.81 29.40 -2.09
C ASN A 86 15.84 28.22 -1.87
N PRO A 87 15.37 27.58 -2.95
CA PRO A 87 14.41 26.47 -2.88
C PRO A 87 14.88 25.32 -1.97
N CYS A 88 16.18 25.01 -2.00
CA CYS A 88 16.74 23.92 -1.19
C CYS A 88 16.75 24.26 0.30
N ILE A 89 17.09 25.51 0.66
CA ILE A 89 17.07 25.96 2.06
C ILE A 89 15.62 25.98 2.56
N PHE A 90 14.70 26.53 1.77
CA PHE A 90 13.27 26.55 2.12
C PHE A 90 12.74 25.14 2.41
N LEU A 91 12.99 24.20 1.49
CA LEU A 91 12.54 22.82 1.65
C LEU A 91 13.22 22.13 2.85
N ALA A 92 14.51 22.35 3.06
CA ALA A 92 15.22 21.81 4.21
C ALA A 92 14.62 22.33 5.53
N GLU A 93 14.37 23.64 5.64
CA GLU A 93 13.71 24.23 6.80
C GLU A 93 12.31 23.66 7.01
N TYR A 94 11.52 23.51 5.94
CA TYR A 94 10.21 22.89 6.00
C TYR A 94 10.29 21.48 6.57
N LEU A 95 11.17 20.63 6.04
CA LEU A 95 11.36 19.26 6.50
C LEU A 95 11.83 19.19 7.96
N MET A 96 12.69 20.11 8.39
CA MET A 96 13.14 20.18 9.78
C MET A 96 12.00 20.58 10.74
N ARG A 97 11.17 21.56 10.36
CA ARG A 97 10.00 21.99 11.15
C ARG A 97 8.91 20.93 11.22
N ASN A 98 8.76 20.16 10.15
CA ASN A 98 7.73 19.12 10.00
C ASN A 98 8.29 17.71 10.19
N ASN A 99 9.35 17.56 10.98
CA ASN A 99 9.92 16.26 11.28
C ASN A 99 8.88 15.37 11.99
N PRO A 100 8.58 14.15 11.49
CA PRO A 100 7.55 13.28 12.07
C PRO A 100 7.79 12.90 13.54
N ASN A 101 9.02 13.02 14.04
CA ASN A 101 9.37 12.73 15.44
C ASN A 101 9.23 13.93 16.39
N HIS A 102 9.14 15.16 15.86
CA HIS A 102 9.20 16.38 16.66
C HIS A 102 8.17 17.46 16.25
N GLY A 103 7.41 17.22 15.17
CA GLY A 103 6.48 18.18 14.57
C GLY A 103 5.01 17.77 14.67
N ALA A 104 4.16 18.52 13.96
CA ALA A 104 2.73 18.26 13.86
C ALA A 104 2.41 17.00 13.03
N LYS A 105 1.19 16.46 13.19
CA LYS A 105 0.72 15.33 12.39
C LYS A 105 0.68 15.74 10.91
N LEU A 106 1.45 15.05 10.08
CA LEU A 106 1.52 15.29 8.64
C LEU A 106 0.24 14.82 7.95
N GLN A 107 -0.34 15.68 7.10
CA GLN A 107 -1.63 15.50 6.44
C GLN A 107 -1.74 14.15 5.71
N TYR A 108 -0.68 13.75 4.99
CA TYR A 108 -0.70 12.54 4.16
C TYR A 108 -0.13 11.29 4.84
N SER A 109 0.30 11.37 6.10
CA SER A 109 0.99 10.25 6.76
C SER A 109 0.16 8.97 6.79
N GLN A 110 -1.14 9.10 7.08
CA GLN A 110 -2.04 7.95 7.12
C GLN A 110 -2.26 7.35 5.73
N THR A 111 -2.57 8.19 4.73
CA THR A 111 -2.78 7.78 3.33
C THR A 111 -1.56 7.03 2.79
N PHE A 112 -0.36 7.58 2.96
CA PHE A 112 0.86 6.92 2.51
C PHE A 112 1.09 5.57 3.20
N ARG A 113 0.83 5.47 4.51
CA ARG A 113 0.98 4.20 5.25
C ARG A 113 -0.01 3.15 4.77
N GLU A 114 -1.26 3.54 4.52
CA GLU A 114 -2.30 2.64 4.01
C GLU A 114 -1.94 2.11 2.63
N TYR A 115 -1.55 2.98 1.70
CA TYR A 115 -1.17 2.58 0.35
C TYR A 115 0.16 1.80 0.31
N ALA A 116 1.11 2.13 1.18
CA ALA A 116 2.32 1.32 1.34
C ALA A 116 1.97 -0.10 1.83
N ARG A 117 1.04 -0.25 2.76
CA ARG A 117 0.55 -1.57 3.20
C ARG A 117 -0.09 -2.34 2.04
N ILE A 118 -1.00 -1.70 1.31
CA ILE A 118 -1.70 -2.29 0.16
C ILE A 118 -0.69 -2.78 -0.89
N GLU A 119 0.28 -1.94 -1.25
CA GLU A 119 1.28 -2.30 -2.26
C GLU A 119 2.19 -3.44 -1.78
N LYS A 120 2.54 -3.47 -0.47
CA LYS A 120 3.30 -4.57 0.13
C LYS A 120 2.53 -5.90 0.02
N ILE A 121 1.23 -5.90 0.31
CA ILE A 121 0.36 -7.07 0.15
C ILE A 121 0.22 -7.47 -1.32
N ARG A 122 0.01 -6.51 -2.23
CA ARG A 122 -0.09 -6.78 -3.67
C ARG A 122 1.16 -7.49 -4.21
N ARG A 123 2.35 -7.00 -3.83
CA ARG A 123 3.64 -7.61 -4.20
C ARG A 123 3.82 -8.99 -3.62
N PHE A 124 3.41 -9.20 -2.37
CA PHE A 124 3.40 -10.53 -1.75
C PHE A 124 2.63 -11.53 -2.60
N PHE A 125 1.38 -11.22 -2.94
CA PHE A 125 0.56 -12.09 -3.79
C PHE A 125 1.23 -12.29 -5.15
N GLN A 126 1.66 -11.22 -5.84
CA GLN A 126 2.34 -11.35 -7.13
C GLN A 126 3.56 -12.31 -7.08
N MET A 127 4.39 -12.22 -6.04
CA MET A 127 5.54 -13.11 -5.83
C MET A 127 5.14 -14.53 -5.46
N LYS A 128 4.04 -14.71 -4.72
CA LYS A 128 3.57 -16.01 -4.23
C LYS A 128 2.64 -16.73 -5.20
N LYS A 129 2.15 -16.08 -6.26
CA LYS A 129 1.18 -16.64 -7.21
C LYS A 129 1.52 -18.06 -7.64
N GLN A 130 2.75 -18.31 -8.09
CA GLN A 130 3.16 -19.65 -8.52
C GLN A 130 3.17 -20.69 -7.39
N LYS A 131 3.55 -20.32 -6.18
CA LYS A 131 3.55 -21.23 -5.02
C LYS A 131 2.11 -21.55 -4.59
N ILE A 132 1.25 -20.53 -4.56
CA ILE A 132 -0.18 -20.68 -4.25
C ILE A 132 -0.87 -21.54 -5.32
N TYR A 133 -0.56 -21.34 -6.60
CA TYR A 133 -1.09 -22.17 -7.68
C TYR A 133 -0.65 -23.64 -7.55
N LYS A 134 0.63 -23.90 -7.28
CA LYS A 134 1.09 -25.27 -7.01
C LYS A 134 0.37 -25.90 -5.82
N HIS A 135 0.13 -25.13 -4.77
CA HIS A 135 -0.65 -25.56 -3.61
C HIS A 135 -2.13 -25.84 -3.97
N PHE A 136 -2.72 -25.09 -4.90
CA PHE A 136 -4.05 -25.38 -5.45
C PHE A 136 -4.06 -26.70 -6.24
N CYS A 137 -3.07 -26.93 -7.11
CA CYS A 137 -3.01 -28.13 -7.95
C CYS A 137 -2.87 -29.45 -7.19
N ILE A 138 -2.44 -29.43 -5.93
CA ILE A 138 -2.37 -30.64 -5.09
C ILE A 138 -3.66 -30.95 -4.35
N GLN A 139 -4.68 -30.09 -4.44
CA GLN A 139 -5.96 -30.31 -3.78
C GLN A 139 -6.76 -31.41 -4.50
N PRO A 140 -7.50 -32.25 -3.75
CA PRO A 140 -8.20 -33.40 -4.33
C PRO A 140 -9.32 -32.99 -5.30
N TYR A 141 -9.87 -31.79 -5.13
CA TYR A 141 -10.98 -31.24 -5.93
C TYR A 141 -10.53 -30.33 -7.07
N GLN A 142 -9.23 -30.15 -7.32
CA GLN A 142 -8.73 -29.13 -8.27
C GLN A 142 -9.32 -29.26 -9.68
N ALA A 143 -9.55 -30.49 -10.16
CA ALA A 143 -10.06 -30.75 -11.50
C ALA A 143 -11.53 -30.35 -11.69
N ASN A 144 -12.30 -30.30 -10.61
CA ASN A 144 -13.71 -29.92 -10.57
C ASN A 144 -13.91 -28.93 -9.41
N PHE A 145 -13.10 -27.87 -9.39
CA PHE A 145 -13.18 -26.87 -8.35
C PHE A 145 -14.44 -26.04 -8.55
N THR A 146 -15.28 -25.99 -7.52
CA THR A 146 -16.60 -25.32 -7.54
C THR A 146 -16.75 -24.43 -6.33
N LYS A 147 -17.80 -23.59 -6.30
CA LYS A 147 -18.08 -22.69 -5.19
C LYS A 147 -18.12 -23.37 -3.81
N ARG A 148 -18.57 -24.63 -3.73
CA ARG A 148 -18.58 -25.42 -2.48
C ARG A 148 -17.19 -25.65 -1.90
N HIS A 149 -16.19 -25.75 -2.76
CA HIS A 149 -14.81 -26.05 -2.36
C HIS A 149 -14.03 -24.80 -1.92
N ILE A 150 -14.56 -23.58 -2.16
CA ILE A 150 -13.84 -22.34 -1.86
C ILE A 150 -13.48 -22.25 -0.38
N LYS A 151 -14.43 -22.53 0.51
CA LYS A 151 -14.19 -22.47 1.97
C LYS A 151 -13.06 -23.41 2.40
N ASP A 152 -13.11 -24.66 1.94
CA ASP A 152 -12.13 -25.68 2.26
C ASP A 152 -10.75 -25.30 1.71
N TYR A 153 -10.70 -24.73 0.50
CA TYR A 153 -9.46 -24.25 -0.08
C TYR A 153 -8.89 -23.05 0.66
N VAL A 154 -9.72 -22.07 1.05
CA VAL A 154 -9.28 -20.92 1.85
C VAL A 154 -8.72 -21.40 3.20
N GLN A 155 -9.32 -22.40 3.82
CA GLN A 155 -8.79 -23.02 5.03
C GLN A 155 -7.45 -23.74 4.80
N ALA A 156 -7.32 -24.48 3.69
CA ALA A 156 -6.04 -25.10 3.33
C ALA A 156 -4.96 -24.05 3.05
N LEU A 157 -5.32 -22.95 2.36
CA LEU A 157 -4.44 -21.85 2.06
C LEU A 157 -3.99 -21.10 3.32
N ASP A 158 -4.89 -20.90 4.29
CA ASP A 158 -4.57 -20.34 5.60
C ASP A 158 -3.46 -21.15 6.30
N GLY A 159 -3.62 -22.48 6.32
CA GLY A 159 -2.60 -23.39 6.86
C GLY A 159 -1.29 -23.34 6.09
N PHE A 160 -1.34 -23.30 4.75
CA PHE A 160 -0.16 -23.16 3.90
C PHE A 160 0.62 -21.86 4.14
N LEU A 161 -0.09 -20.76 4.36
CA LEU A 161 0.49 -19.46 4.67
C LEU A 161 0.83 -19.29 6.17
N GLN A 162 0.46 -20.26 7.00
CA GLN A 162 0.62 -20.24 8.46
C GLN A 162 -0.05 -19.02 9.11
N MET A 163 -1.27 -18.72 8.67
CA MET A 163 -2.03 -17.54 9.13
C MET A 163 -2.87 -17.81 10.39
N ASP A 164 -2.73 -18.99 10.98
CA ASP A 164 -3.34 -19.36 12.27
C ASP A 164 -4.87 -19.11 12.31
N GLY A 165 -5.57 -19.39 11.19
CA GLY A 165 -7.03 -19.24 11.03
C GLY A 165 -7.49 -17.84 10.66
N LYS A 166 -6.58 -16.85 10.58
CA LYS A 166 -6.94 -15.46 10.31
C LYS A 166 -7.51 -15.24 8.91
N LEU A 167 -7.01 -15.93 7.89
CA LEU A 167 -7.48 -15.78 6.52
C LEU A 167 -8.93 -16.26 6.41
N ILE A 168 -9.21 -17.48 6.87
CA ILE A 168 -10.55 -18.08 6.80
C ILE A 168 -11.57 -17.33 7.68
N ALA A 169 -11.13 -16.76 8.80
CA ALA A 169 -12.00 -15.95 9.66
C ALA A 169 -12.45 -14.65 8.99
N ASN A 170 -11.57 -14.01 8.20
CA ASN A 170 -11.78 -12.67 7.66
C ASN A 170 -12.25 -12.65 6.19
N PHE A 171 -11.83 -13.61 5.36
CA PHE A 171 -12.21 -13.63 3.94
C PHE A 171 -13.62 -14.22 3.77
N LYS A 172 -14.59 -13.36 3.45
CA LYS A 172 -15.97 -13.75 3.14
C LYS A 172 -16.10 -13.84 1.62
N TYR A 173 -16.08 -15.06 1.10
CA TYR A 173 -16.12 -15.28 -0.35
C TYR A 173 -17.55 -15.18 -0.91
N GLU A 174 -18.57 -15.42 -0.08
CA GLU A 174 -19.97 -15.51 -0.52
C GLU A 174 -20.46 -14.30 -1.34
N PRO A 175 -20.19 -13.04 -0.93
CA PRO A 175 -20.60 -11.85 -1.68
C PRO A 175 -19.95 -11.74 -3.06
N HIS A 176 -18.80 -12.38 -3.27
CA HIS A 176 -18.06 -12.32 -4.54
C HIS A 176 -18.54 -13.36 -5.55
N TYR A 177 -19.39 -14.31 -5.12
CA TYR A 177 -19.84 -15.44 -5.94
C TYR A 177 -21.36 -15.61 -5.88
N GLU A 178 -22.13 -14.57 -5.57
CA GLU A 178 -23.60 -14.66 -5.40
C GLU A 178 -24.29 -15.26 -6.63
N GLU A 179 -23.86 -14.85 -7.81
CA GLU A 179 -24.41 -15.30 -9.11
C GLU A 179 -23.94 -16.70 -9.52
N VAL A 180 -22.86 -17.20 -8.91
CA VAL A 180 -22.26 -18.49 -9.24
C VAL A 180 -22.96 -19.61 -8.50
N GLY A 181 -23.39 -20.62 -9.25
CA GLY A 181 -24.04 -21.81 -8.70
C GLY A 181 -23.11 -22.61 -7.78
N MET A 182 -23.67 -23.35 -6.82
CA MET A 182 -22.86 -24.16 -5.88
C MET A 182 -22.02 -25.26 -6.58
N GLU A 183 -22.50 -25.78 -7.70
CA GLU A 183 -21.85 -26.83 -8.50
C GLU A 183 -21.12 -26.25 -9.73
N GLU A 184 -21.18 -24.94 -9.91
CA GLU A 184 -20.55 -24.29 -11.05
C GLU A 184 -19.04 -24.24 -10.83
N ASN A 185 -18.30 -24.52 -11.91
CA ASN A 185 -16.86 -24.53 -11.87
C ASN A 185 -16.33 -23.10 -11.68
N VAL A 186 -15.40 -22.96 -10.75
CA VAL A 186 -14.69 -21.71 -10.47
C VAL A 186 -13.25 -21.90 -10.94
N GLN A 187 -12.72 -20.98 -11.74
CA GLN A 187 -11.31 -21.07 -12.13
C GLN A 187 -10.42 -20.59 -10.97
N PHE A 188 -9.22 -21.17 -10.87
CA PHE A 188 -8.24 -20.71 -9.90
C PHE A 188 -7.94 -19.21 -10.03
N GLU A 189 -7.81 -18.73 -11.28
CA GLU A 189 -7.49 -17.32 -11.55
C GLU A 189 -8.57 -16.37 -11.01
N ASP A 190 -9.86 -16.75 -11.11
CA ASP A 190 -10.97 -15.95 -10.58
C ASP A 190 -10.90 -15.86 -9.05
N LEU A 191 -10.70 -17.01 -8.38
CA LEU A 191 -10.53 -17.05 -6.92
C LEU A 191 -9.33 -16.25 -6.46
N TYR A 192 -8.22 -16.41 -7.17
CA TYR A 192 -6.98 -15.75 -6.86
C TYR A 192 -7.10 -14.22 -7.02
N GLU A 193 -7.77 -13.77 -8.08
CA GLU A 193 -8.04 -12.35 -8.31
C GLU A 193 -8.94 -11.77 -7.23
N VAL A 194 -10.05 -12.43 -6.89
CA VAL A 194 -10.95 -11.99 -5.80
C VAL A 194 -10.20 -11.91 -4.48
N LEU A 195 -9.43 -12.94 -4.13
CA LEU A 195 -8.64 -12.96 -2.91
C LEU A 195 -7.60 -11.84 -2.86
N THR A 196 -6.88 -11.62 -3.97
CA THR A 196 -5.86 -10.56 -4.06
C THR A 196 -6.48 -9.18 -3.96
N LYS A 197 -7.62 -8.95 -4.63
CA LYS A 197 -8.37 -7.69 -4.55
C LYS A 197 -8.89 -7.42 -3.14
N TRP A 198 -9.42 -8.45 -2.48
CA TRP A 198 -9.87 -8.34 -1.09
C TRP A 198 -8.71 -8.01 -0.15
N ALA A 199 -7.59 -8.72 -0.24
CA ALA A 199 -6.43 -8.50 0.61
C ALA A 199 -5.78 -7.12 0.40
N ALA A 200 -5.86 -6.59 -0.82
CA ALA A 200 -5.37 -5.26 -1.20
C ALA A 200 -6.43 -4.15 -1.08
N ASN A 201 -7.61 -4.44 -0.51
CA ASN A 201 -8.66 -3.44 -0.34
C ASN A 201 -8.26 -2.46 0.80
N PRO A 202 -8.32 -1.13 0.57
CA PRO A 202 -8.12 -0.14 1.62
C PRO A 202 -8.96 -0.37 2.88
N ASP A 203 -10.22 -0.80 2.71
CA ASP A 203 -11.18 -1.01 3.80
C ASP A 203 -10.90 -2.29 4.61
N GLN A 204 -10.13 -3.21 4.03
CA GLN A 204 -9.67 -4.40 4.72
C GLN A 204 -8.49 -3.99 5.60
N LEU A 205 -8.70 -3.64 6.86
CA LEU A 205 -7.62 -3.28 7.80
C LEU A 205 -7.30 -4.40 8.82
N THR A 206 -8.03 -5.52 8.77
CA THR A 206 -7.93 -6.56 9.81
C THR A 206 -6.69 -7.43 9.68
N LEU A 207 -6.08 -7.48 8.49
CA LEU A 207 -4.86 -8.26 8.24
C LEU A 207 -3.73 -7.33 7.78
N SER A 208 -2.58 -7.53 8.40
CA SER A 208 -1.33 -6.86 8.06
C SER A 208 -0.55 -7.68 7.02
N PHE A 209 0.47 -7.08 6.41
CA PHE A 209 1.40 -7.83 5.57
C PHE A 209 2.09 -8.94 6.37
N GLU A 210 2.42 -8.67 7.64
CA GLU A 210 3.12 -9.59 8.53
C GLU A 210 2.29 -10.85 8.79
N ASP A 211 0.94 -10.74 8.77
CA ASP A 211 0.06 -11.91 8.83
C ASP A 211 0.22 -12.81 7.59
N PHE A 212 0.29 -12.22 6.38
CA PHE A 212 0.49 -12.96 5.14
C PHE A 212 1.90 -13.55 5.02
N ALA A 213 2.91 -12.84 5.51
CA ALA A 213 4.32 -13.22 5.42
C ALA A 213 4.79 -14.11 6.59
N ALA A 214 3.90 -14.48 7.53
CA ALA A 214 4.24 -15.21 8.76
C ALA A 214 5.08 -16.48 8.51
N ALA A 215 4.79 -17.23 7.45
CA ALA A 215 5.54 -18.44 7.10
C ALA A 215 7.01 -18.17 6.71
N GLU A 216 7.33 -17.02 6.12
CA GLU A 216 8.71 -16.71 5.69
C GLU A 216 9.63 -16.43 6.88
N ASP A 217 9.11 -15.78 7.92
CA ASP A 217 9.91 -15.46 9.10
C ASP A 217 10.18 -16.69 9.97
N ARG A 218 9.28 -17.68 9.95
CA ARG A 218 9.47 -18.96 10.64
C ARG A 218 10.48 -19.88 9.93
N GLN A 219 10.70 -19.74 8.62
CA GLN A 219 11.65 -20.56 7.86
C GLN A 219 13.11 -20.06 7.91
N LYS A 220 13.32 -18.74 8.04
CA LYS A 220 14.67 -18.12 8.09
C LYS A 220 15.61 -18.63 9.20
N PRO A 221 15.18 -18.94 10.44
CA PRO A 221 16.12 -19.34 11.49
C PRO A 221 16.78 -20.71 11.27
N GLU A 222 16.09 -21.67 10.64
CA GLU A 222 16.66 -23.01 10.41
C GLU A 222 17.67 -23.07 9.27
N ASP A 223 17.46 -22.28 8.20
CA ASP A 223 18.39 -22.21 7.07
C ASP A 223 19.65 -21.39 7.38
N ALA A 224 19.56 -20.41 8.29
CA ALA A 224 20.71 -19.67 8.77
C ALA A 224 21.69 -20.56 9.56
N PHE A 225 21.18 -21.53 10.32
CA PHE A 225 22.00 -22.47 11.08
C PHE A 225 22.68 -23.51 10.17
N LYS A 226 22.00 -23.97 9.11
CA LYS A 226 22.58 -24.93 8.15
C LYS A 226 23.70 -24.33 7.28
N LYS A 227 23.67 -23.01 7.03
CA LYS A 227 24.74 -22.30 6.30
C LYS A 227 25.97 -21.95 7.15
N LEU A 228 25.91 -22.09 8.47
CA LEU A 228 27.04 -21.86 9.38
C LEU A 228 27.80 -23.15 9.75
N VAL A 229 27.27 -24.32 9.38
CA VAL A 229 27.81 -25.64 9.75
C VAL A 229 28.38 -26.40 8.53
N LEU A 230 28.46 -25.73 7.38
CA LEU A 230 29.12 -26.20 6.14
C LEU A 230 30.10 -25.14 5.66
#